data_AF-A0A7Z0WNA4-F1
#
_entry.id   AF-A0A7Z0WNA4-F1
#
_cell.length_a   1.000
_cell.length_b   1.000
_cell.length_c   1.000
_cell.angle_alpha   90.00
_cell.angle_beta   90.00
_cell.angle_gamma   90.00
#
_symmetry.space_group_name_H-M   'P 1'
#
loop_
_entity.id
_entity.type
_entity.pdbx_description
1 polymer ?
#
loop_
_entity_poly.entity_id
_entity_poly.type
_entity_poly.pdbx_seq_one_letter_code
_entity_poly.pdbx_strand_id
1 'polypeptide(L)'
;MTRRLYGACTMSELVLVWDSNFVEIENQLPTFADVVERISLLDGVGSTLVTLYRGQAHFACGGSAKTGLVVYATFDSAVFWQLVSSRESTAGETTVVAGGQTGAYSANHVVDLVAATSAATAFFKAGILATDQAWEKQ
;
A
#
# COMPACT_ATOMS: atom_id res chain seq x y z
N MET A 1 -46.35 2.38 -14.04
CA MET A 1 -45.32 1.32 -13.87
C MET A 1 -43.95 1.96 -13.99
N THR A 2 -43.30 2.20 -12.85
CA THR A 2 -42.07 3.00 -12.75
C THR A 2 -40.86 2.08 -12.83
N ARG A 3 -40.06 2.17 -13.89
CA ARG A 3 -38.74 1.51 -13.95
C ARG A 3 -37.78 2.31 -13.07
N ARG A 4 -37.30 1.71 -11.97
CA ARG A 4 -36.05 2.13 -11.33
C ARG A 4 -34.92 1.33 -11.93
N LEU A 5 -34.13 1.98 -12.77
CA LEU A 5 -32.78 1.51 -13.10
C LEU A 5 -31.93 1.78 -11.85
N TYR A 6 -31.79 0.79 -10.98
CA TYR A 6 -30.69 0.79 -10.04
C TYR A 6 -29.44 0.48 -10.85
N GLY A 7 -28.68 1.52 -11.19
CA GLY A 7 -27.29 1.34 -11.57
C GLY A 7 -26.62 0.60 -10.43
N ALA A 8 -26.18 -0.63 -10.68
CA ALA A 8 -25.28 -1.32 -9.79
C ALA A 8 -23.98 -0.50 -9.76
N CYS A 9 -23.88 0.41 -8.78
CA CYS A 9 -22.59 0.87 -8.32
C CYS A 9 -21.94 -0.37 -7.72
N THR A 10 -21.25 -1.16 -8.53
CA THR A 10 -20.39 -2.23 -8.07
C THR A 10 -19.43 -1.58 -7.09
N MET A 11 -19.68 -1.75 -5.78
CA MET A 11 -18.65 -1.48 -4.79
C MET A 11 -17.48 -2.36 -5.20
N SER A 12 -16.45 -1.75 -5.76
CA SER A 12 -15.22 -2.44 -6.13
C SER A 12 -14.73 -3.19 -4.90
N GLU A 13 -14.75 -4.52 -4.98
CA GLU A 13 -14.41 -5.40 -3.87
C GLU A 13 -12.97 -5.09 -3.43
N LEU A 14 -12.81 -4.82 -2.13
CA LEU A 14 -11.52 -4.62 -1.51
C LEU A 14 -10.99 -6.00 -1.12
N VAL A 15 -9.76 -6.30 -1.53
CA VAL A 15 -9.07 -7.54 -1.12
C VAL A 15 -7.75 -7.15 -0.48
N LEU A 16 -7.52 -7.62 0.73
CA LEU A 16 -6.25 -7.45 1.44
C LEU A 16 -5.43 -8.73 1.30
N VAL A 17 -4.23 -8.62 0.75
CA VAL A 17 -3.28 -9.72 0.58
C VAL A 17 -2.01 -9.38 1.33
N TRP A 18 -1.42 -10.33 2.04
CA TRP A 18 -0.14 -10.15 2.71
C TRP A 18 0.66 -11.44 2.75
N ASP A 19 1.98 -11.33 2.90
CA ASP A 19 2.83 -12.47 3.15
C ASP A 19 3.05 -12.69 4.66
N SER A 20 3.15 -13.95 5.05
CA SER A 20 3.55 -14.39 6.39
C SER A 20 4.40 -15.65 6.27
N ASN A 21 5.69 -15.52 6.56
CA ASN A 21 6.71 -16.56 6.41
C ASN A 21 6.67 -17.21 5.02
N PHE A 22 6.67 -16.39 3.96
CA PHE A 22 6.59 -16.81 2.56
C PHE A 22 5.28 -17.48 2.14
N VAL A 23 4.24 -17.42 2.98
CA VAL A 23 2.88 -17.85 2.65
C VAL A 23 2.03 -16.61 2.39
N GLU A 24 1.41 -16.56 1.22
CA GLU A 24 0.42 -15.54 0.89
C GLU A 24 -0.91 -15.86 1.57
N ILE A 25 -1.51 -14.84 2.19
CA ILE A 25 -2.79 -14.92 2.86
C ILE A 25 -3.67 -13.79 2.36
N GLU A 26 -4.95 -14.08 2.16
CA GLU A 26 -5.92 -13.11 1.66
C GLU A 26 -7.11 -12.94 2.60
N ASN A 27 -7.64 -11.72 2.68
CA ASN A 27 -8.93 -11.39 3.27
C ASN A 27 -9.76 -10.64 2.24
N GLN A 28 -10.88 -11.25 1.84
CA GLN A 28 -11.80 -10.77 0.80
C GLN A 28 -12.75 -9.67 1.29
N LEU A 29 -12.84 -9.44 2.59
CA LEU A 29 -13.69 -8.41 3.20
C LEU A 29 -12.93 -7.70 4.33
N PRO A 30 -11.80 -7.03 4.03
CA PRO A 30 -10.97 -6.42 5.04
C PRO A 30 -11.66 -5.20 5.65
N THR A 31 -11.57 -5.09 6.97
CA THR A 31 -11.80 -3.82 7.66
C THR A 31 -10.57 -2.93 7.54
N PHE A 32 -10.72 -1.62 7.76
CA PHE A 32 -9.56 -0.74 7.82
C PHE A 32 -8.61 -1.10 8.97
N ALA A 33 -9.14 -1.64 10.07
CA ALA A 33 -8.32 -2.11 11.18
C ALA A 33 -7.41 -3.26 10.75
N ASP A 34 -7.90 -4.20 9.93
CA ASP A 34 -7.07 -5.28 9.38
C ASP A 34 -5.91 -4.72 8.54
N VAL A 35 -6.17 -3.71 7.71
CA VAL A 35 -5.13 -3.07 6.88
C VAL A 35 -4.03 -2.45 7.75
N VAL A 36 -4.42 -1.64 8.75
CA VAL A 36 -3.47 -0.99 9.65
C VAL A 36 -2.69 -2.03 10.45
N GLU A 37 -3.36 -3.07 10.96
CA GLU A 37 -2.73 -4.16 11.68
C GLU A 37 -1.66 -4.83 10.80
N ARG A 38 -2.01 -5.24 9.57
CA ARG A 38 -1.06 -5.93 8.68
C ARG A 38 0.13 -5.04 8.32
N ILE A 39 -0.07 -3.76 8.01
CA ILE A 39 1.04 -2.84 7.73
C ILE A 39 1.96 -2.71 8.95
N SER A 40 1.40 -2.64 10.16
CA SER A 40 2.19 -2.52 11.40
C SER A 40 2.97 -3.78 11.79
N LEU A 41 2.57 -4.94 11.26
CA LEU A 41 3.25 -6.22 11.45
C LEU A 41 4.40 -6.46 10.47
N LEU A 42 4.55 -5.61 9.45
CA LEU A 42 5.67 -5.69 8.51
C LEU A 42 7.00 -5.58 9.25
N ASP A 43 7.87 -6.57 9.08
CA ASP A 43 9.16 -6.69 9.75
C ASP A 43 10.36 -6.77 8.80
N GLY A 44 10.12 -6.92 7.49
CA GLY A 44 11.17 -7.05 6.48
C GLY A 44 11.87 -8.41 6.49
N VAL A 45 11.32 -9.41 7.18
CA VAL A 45 11.87 -10.77 7.30
C VAL A 45 10.79 -11.82 7.01
N GLY A 46 9.79 -11.92 7.88
CA GLY A 46 8.70 -12.89 7.78
C GLY A 46 7.41 -12.28 7.24
N SER A 47 7.17 -10.99 7.47
CA SER A 47 6.06 -10.23 6.90
C SER A 47 6.65 -9.03 6.17
N THR A 48 6.63 -9.04 4.85
CA THR A 48 7.41 -8.10 4.03
C THR A 48 6.60 -7.33 3.01
N LEU A 49 5.34 -7.70 2.77
CA LEU A 49 4.44 -7.06 1.82
C LEU A 49 2.98 -7.16 2.27
N VAL A 50 2.29 -6.03 2.20
CA VAL A 50 0.83 -5.92 2.27
C VAL A 50 0.36 -5.24 1.01
N THR A 51 -0.63 -5.82 0.33
CA THR A 51 -1.27 -5.24 -0.86
C THR A 51 -2.77 -5.16 -0.64
N LEU A 52 -3.33 -3.98 -0.86
CA LEU A 52 -4.76 -3.71 -0.86
C LEU A 52 -5.22 -3.51 -2.30
N TYR A 53 -6.00 -4.45 -2.82
CA TYR A 53 -6.60 -4.40 -4.14
C TYR A 53 -7.97 -3.74 -4.10
N ARG A 54 -8.30 -2.99 -5.16
CA ARG A 54 -9.62 -2.43 -5.44
C ARG A 54 -9.87 -2.51 -6.95
N GLY A 55 -10.42 -3.63 -7.41
CA GLY A 55 -10.52 -3.91 -8.85
C GLY A 55 -9.14 -3.98 -9.50
N GLN A 56 -8.87 -3.15 -10.51
CA GLN A 56 -7.56 -3.08 -11.18
C GLN A 56 -6.54 -2.22 -10.42
N ALA A 57 -7.00 -1.37 -9.50
CA ALA A 57 -6.11 -0.56 -8.69
C ALA A 57 -5.56 -1.39 -7.52
N HIS A 58 -4.31 -1.15 -7.15
CA HIS A 58 -3.78 -1.66 -5.89
C HIS A 58 -2.80 -0.69 -5.25
N PHE A 59 -2.76 -0.77 -3.92
CA PHE A 59 -1.85 -0.05 -3.06
C PHE A 59 -1.03 -1.08 -2.29
N ALA A 60 0.29 -0.89 -2.21
CA ALA A 60 1.16 -1.83 -1.54
C ALA A 60 2.13 -1.12 -0.59
N CYS A 61 2.37 -1.76 0.55
CA CYS A 61 3.40 -1.42 1.52
C CYS A 61 4.35 -2.60 1.65
N GLY A 62 5.64 -2.39 1.42
CA GLY A 62 6.67 -3.40 1.67
C GLY A 62 7.78 -2.88 2.58
N GLY A 63 8.50 -3.79 3.25
CA GLY A 63 9.58 -3.44 4.17
C GLY A 63 9.27 -3.77 5.62
N SER A 64 9.68 -2.86 6.52
CA SER A 64 9.51 -3.01 7.96
C SER A 64 8.88 -1.76 8.57
N ALA A 65 7.81 -1.93 9.33
CA ALA A 65 7.17 -0.85 10.06
C ALA A 65 8.11 -0.14 11.06
N LYS A 66 9.22 -0.80 11.44
CA LYS A 66 10.22 -0.26 12.37
C LYS A 66 11.35 0.49 11.68
N THR A 67 11.85 -0.04 10.56
CA THR A 67 13.06 0.50 9.92
C THR A 67 12.78 1.29 8.64
N GLY A 68 11.59 1.14 8.06
CA GLY A 68 11.20 1.87 6.86
C GLY A 68 10.35 1.03 5.91
N LEU A 69 9.39 1.69 5.29
CA LEU A 69 8.46 1.10 4.33
C LEU A 69 8.63 1.77 2.98
N VAL A 70 8.52 0.99 1.92
CA VAL A 70 8.29 1.49 0.56
C VAL A 70 6.81 1.35 0.27
N VAL A 71 6.20 2.42 -0.24
CA VAL A 71 4.78 2.47 -0.52
C VAL A 71 4.57 2.87 -1.96
N TYR A 72 3.75 2.11 -2.69
CA TYR A 72 3.34 2.47 -4.03
C TYR A 72 1.86 2.21 -4.27
N ALA A 73 1.32 2.85 -5.29
CA ALA A 73 0.02 2.53 -5.83
C ALA A 73 0.01 2.59 -7.36
N THR A 74 -0.88 1.80 -7.96
CA THR A 74 -1.21 1.86 -9.38
C THR A 74 -2.72 1.75 -9.55
N PHE A 75 -3.23 2.30 -10.64
CA PHE A 75 -4.65 2.28 -10.99
C PHE A 75 -4.94 1.48 -12.27
N ASP A 76 -3.89 1.18 -13.03
CA ASP A 76 -3.95 0.55 -14.36
C ASP A 76 -2.88 -0.55 -14.55
N SER A 77 -2.07 -0.83 -13.51
CA SER A 77 -0.92 -1.74 -13.56
C SER A 77 0.16 -1.35 -14.59
N ALA A 78 0.12 -0.13 -15.11
CA ALA A 78 1.09 0.39 -16.08
C ALA A 78 1.82 1.63 -15.53
N VAL A 79 1.11 2.47 -14.78
CA VAL A 79 1.64 3.66 -14.12
C VAL A 79 1.71 3.42 -12.61
N PHE A 80 2.91 3.58 -12.06
CA PHE A 80 3.16 3.41 -10.64
C PHE A 80 3.50 4.75 -10.01
N TRP A 81 2.96 4.97 -8.82
CA TRP A 81 3.21 6.15 -7.99
C TRP A 81 3.85 5.67 -6.70
N GLN A 82 5.07 6.12 -6.42
CA GLN A 82 5.75 5.86 -5.16
C GLN A 82 5.54 7.04 -4.20
N LEU A 83 5.25 6.73 -2.95
CA LEU A 83 5.12 7.74 -1.90
C LEU A 83 6.49 8.35 -1.61
N VAL A 84 6.51 9.66 -1.45
CA VAL A 84 7.72 10.41 -1.10
C VAL A 84 7.69 10.74 0.38
N SER A 85 8.80 10.45 1.06
CA SER A 85 9.03 10.77 2.45
C SER A 85 9.03 12.29 2.66
N SER A 86 8.34 12.74 3.71
CA SER A 86 8.38 14.15 4.14
C SER A 86 9.60 14.47 5.00
N ARG A 87 10.39 13.45 5.39
CA ARG A 87 11.64 13.65 6.13
C ARG A 87 12.68 14.27 5.23
N GLU A 88 13.58 15.07 5.81
CA GLU A 88 14.71 15.62 5.06
C GLU A 88 15.47 14.50 4.35
N SER A 89 15.65 14.69 3.04
CA SER A 89 16.37 13.76 2.19
C SER A 89 17.79 13.59 2.70
N THR A 90 18.08 12.43 3.29
CA THR A 90 19.46 11.99 3.44
C THR A 90 19.88 11.40 2.10
N ALA A 91 20.87 12.00 1.44
CA ALA A 91 21.42 11.42 0.22
C ALA A 91 21.84 9.95 0.45
N GLY A 92 21.38 9.05 -0.41
CA GLY A 92 21.75 7.64 -0.36
C GLY A 92 20.61 6.68 -0.66
N GLU A 93 20.97 5.39 -0.70
CA GLU A 93 20.05 4.27 -0.85
C GLU A 93 19.90 3.53 0.47
N THR A 94 18.70 3.04 0.73
CA THR A 94 18.36 2.15 1.84
C THR A 94 17.90 0.83 1.27
N THR A 95 18.43 -0.26 1.82
CA THR A 95 17.99 -1.61 1.48
C THR A 95 16.69 -1.92 2.20
N VAL A 96 15.66 -2.29 1.44
CA VAL A 96 14.35 -2.72 1.96
C VAL A 96 14.02 -4.09 1.39
N VAL A 97 13.46 -4.97 2.22
CA VAL A 97 12.95 -6.27 1.78
C VAL A 97 11.43 -6.16 1.61
N ALA A 98 10.95 -6.29 0.37
CA ALA A 98 9.54 -6.24 0.03
C ALA A 98 9.15 -7.45 -0.82
N GLY A 99 8.11 -8.18 -0.42
CA GLY A 99 7.68 -9.40 -1.09
C GLY A 99 8.77 -10.47 -1.14
N GLY A 100 9.55 -10.59 -0.07
CA GLY A 100 10.71 -11.49 0.04
C GLY A 100 11.93 -11.09 -0.81
N GLN A 101 11.88 -9.96 -1.52
CA GLN A 101 12.95 -9.51 -2.40
C GLN A 101 13.66 -8.29 -1.80
N THR A 102 15.00 -8.34 -1.82
CA THR A 102 15.85 -7.22 -1.42
C THR A 102 15.92 -6.20 -2.56
N GLY A 103 15.53 -4.95 -2.27
CA GLY A 103 15.65 -3.82 -3.20
C GLY A 103 16.42 -2.65 -2.58
N ALA A 104 17.18 -1.94 -3.40
CA ALA A 104 17.79 -0.66 -3.04
C ALA A 104 16.82 0.47 -3.42
N TYR A 105 16.46 1.30 -2.45
CA TYR A 105 15.52 2.40 -2.64
C TYR A 105 16.18 3.70 -2.22
N SER A 106 15.94 4.77 -2.97
CA SER A 106 16.28 6.12 -2.51
C SER A 106 15.67 6.35 -1.14
N ALA A 107 16.43 6.95 -0.21
CA ALA A 107 15.91 7.29 1.12
C ALA A 107 14.62 8.14 1.06
N ASN A 108 14.41 8.87 -0.05
CA ASN A 108 13.21 9.66 -0.28
C ASN A 108 11.95 8.81 -0.54
N HIS A 109 12.08 7.53 -0.87
CA HIS A 109 10.96 6.61 -1.05
C HIS A 109 10.79 5.65 0.12
N VAL A 110 11.58 5.83 1.18
CA VAL A 110 11.43 5.09 2.44
C VAL A 110 10.70 5.96 3.45
N VAL A 111 9.48 5.56 3.76
CA VAL A 111 8.56 6.27 4.65
C VAL A 111 8.39 5.53 5.97
N ASP A 112 7.81 6.21 6.96
CA ASP A 112 7.45 5.59 8.22
C ASP A 112 6.01 5.04 8.22
N LEU A 113 5.68 4.32 9.30
CA LEU A 113 4.37 3.71 9.51
C LEU A 113 3.23 4.72 9.47
N VAL A 114 3.45 5.95 9.97
CA VAL A 114 2.42 6.99 10.02
C VAL A 114 2.08 7.45 8.60
N ALA A 115 3.11 7.74 7.80
CA ALA A 115 2.92 8.11 6.41
C ALA A 115 2.26 6.99 5.60
N ALA A 116 2.70 5.74 5.78
CA ALA A 116 2.13 4.58 5.09
C ALA A 116 0.65 4.33 5.45
N THR A 117 0.29 4.42 6.73
CA THR A 117 -1.10 4.22 7.17
C THR A 117 -2.03 5.37 6.78
N SER A 118 -1.52 6.61 6.73
CA SER A 118 -2.26 7.75 6.16
C SER A 118 -2.55 7.53 4.67
N ALA A 119 -1.54 7.12 3.90
CA ALA A 119 -1.68 6.79 2.48
C ALA A 119 -2.72 5.66 2.25
N ALA A 120 -2.61 4.59 3.05
CA ALA A 120 -3.54 3.47 3.03
C ALA A 120 -4.98 3.89 3.35
N THR A 121 -5.17 4.91 4.20
CA THR A 121 -6.51 5.45 4.52
C THR A 121 -7.19 6.03 3.29
N ALA A 122 -6.47 6.85 2.50
CA ALA A 122 -7.01 7.47 1.30
C ALA A 122 -7.40 6.40 0.26
N PHE A 123 -6.53 5.40 0.06
CA PHE A 123 -6.80 4.30 -0.86
C PHE A 123 -7.95 3.42 -0.37
N PHE A 124 -7.98 3.02 0.91
CA PHE A 124 -9.03 2.18 1.47
C PHE A 124 -10.41 2.84 1.39
N LYS A 125 -10.51 4.15 1.64
CA LYS A 125 -11.79 4.87 1.59
C LYS A 125 -12.22 5.15 0.16
N ALA A 126 -11.35 5.79 -0.62
CA ALA A 126 -11.72 6.40 -1.89
C ALA A 126 -11.00 5.82 -3.12
N GLY A 127 -9.99 4.97 -2.95
CA GLY A 127 -9.26 4.37 -4.06
C GLY A 127 -8.45 5.41 -4.82
N ILE A 128 -7.89 6.38 -4.09
CA ILE A 128 -7.09 7.49 -4.62
C ILE A 128 -5.78 7.60 -3.85
N LEU A 129 -4.82 8.32 -4.41
CA LEU A 129 -3.62 8.75 -3.69
C LEU A 129 -4.01 9.77 -2.60
N ALA A 130 -3.32 9.72 -1.46
CA ALA A 130 -3.47 10.74 -0.41
C ALA A 130 -2.96 12.09 -0.93
N THR A 131 -3.85 13.09 -1.00
CA THR A 131 -3.59 14.39 -1.63
C THR A 131 -2.75 15.33 -0.76
N ASP A 132 -2.63 15.02 0.53
CA ASP A 132 -1.79 15.73 1.50
C ASP A 132 -0.36 15.17 1.56
N GLN A 133 -0.05 14.14 0.77
CA GLN A 133 1.27 13.54 0.67
C GLN A 133 1.84 13.71 -0.74
N ALA A 134 3.16 13.74 -0.83
CA ALA A 134 3.86 13.82 -2.11
C ALA A 134 4.02 12.43 -2.72
N TRP A 135 3.75 12.32 -4.03
CA TRP A 135 3.89 11.09 -4.80
C TRP A 135 4.71 11.35 -6.04
N GLU A 136 5.58 10.41 -6.38
CA GLU A 136 6.41 10.46 -7.57
C GLU A 136 6.02 9.35 -8.54
N LYS A 137 5.78 9.72 -9.79
CA LYS A 137 5.53 8.76 -10.86
C LYS A 137 6.84 8.06 -11.23
N GLN A 138 6.81 6.73 -11.31
CA GLN A 138 7.92 5.88 -11.76
C GLN A 138 7.83 5.57 -13.25
#